data_AF-A0A059EYN3-F1
#
_entry.id   AF-A0A059EYN3-F1
#
_cell.length_a   1.000
_cell.length_b   1.000
_cell.length_c   1.000
_cell.angle_alpha   90.00
_cell.angle_beta   90.00
_cell.angle_gamma   90.00
#
_symmetry.space_group_name_H-M   'P 1'
#
loop_
_entity.id
_entity.type
_entity.pdbx_description
1 polymer ?
#
loop_
_entity_poly.entity_id
_entity_poly.type
_entity_poly.pdbx_seq_one_letter_code
_entity_poly.pdbx_strand_id
1 'polypeptide(L)' 'EKSPGMFSNNKTDSISIVECYNGITRTFVRVIPNREPNILMSIIQFQVASSSIIWTDEHRSYAKLSEKGFLYNSVCHK' A
#
# COMPACT_ATOMS: atom_id res chain seq x y z
N GLU A 1 2.23 -1.46 35.51
CA GLU A 1 1.15 -2.17 34.78
C GLU A 1 1.57 -2.34 33.33
N LYS A 2 1.62 -3.58 32.83
CA LYS A 2 1.94 -3.87 31.42
C LYS A 2 0.62 -3.84 30.65
N SER A 3 0.52 -2.98 29.65
CA SER A 3 -0.57 -3.00 28.67
C SER A 3 -0.61 -4.37 27.98
N PRO A 4 -1.79 -4.99 27.82
CA PRO A 4 -1.90 -6.33 27.26
C PRO A 4 -1.46 -6.31 25.79
N GLY A 5 -0.35 -6.99 25.51
CA GLY A 5 0.11 -7.25 24.16
C GLY A 5 -0.98 -7.95 23.36
N MET A 6 -1.37 -7.35 22.23
CA MET A 6 -2.30 -7.96 21.28
C MET A 6 -1.83 -9.37 20.92
N PHE A 7 -2.71 -10.35 21.09
CA PHE A 7 -2.55 -11.72 20.61
C PHE A 7 -2.14 -11.74 19.13
N SER A 8 -1.04 -12.43 18.81
CA SER A 8 -0.23 -12.24 17.60
C SER A 8 -0.54 -13.16 16.41
N ASN A 9 -1.58 -14.00 16.45
CA ASN A 9 -1.68 -15.12 15.49
C ASN A 9 -2.81 -15.01 14.45
N ASN A 10 -3.57 -13.91 14.44
CA ASN A 10 -4.75 -13.75 13.55
C ASN A 10 -4.66 -12.48 12.69
N LYS A 11 -3.50 -11.79 12.67
CA LYS A 11 -3.33 -10.58 11.87
C LYS A 11 -3.17 -10.98 10.41
N THR A 12 -4.24 -10.83 9.65
CA THR A 12 -4.22 -10.89 8.20
C THR A 12 -3.76 -9.55 7.65
N ASP A 13 -2.68 -9.55 6.88
CA ASP A 13 -2.27 -8.35 6.17
C ASP A 13 -3.15 -8.14 4.93
N SER A 14 -3.42 -6.88 4.61
CA SER A 14 -4.22 -6.51 3.45
C SER A 14 -3.66 -5.27 2.80
N ILE A 15 -3.80 -5.17 1.48
CA ILE A 15 -3.55 -3.94 0.73
C ILE A 15 -4.89 -3.36 0.28
N SER A 16 -5.03 -2.04 0.42
CA SER A 16 -6.15 -1.27 -0.12
C SER A 16 -5.61 -0.22 -1.09
N ILE A 17 -6.14 -0.19 -2.31
CA ILE A 17 -5.83 0.80 -3.34
C ILE A 17 -7.11 1.57 -3.61
N VAL A 18 -7.02 2.90 -3.54
CA VAL A 18 -8.15 3.80 -3.75
C VAL A 18 -7.82 4.69 -4.94
N GLU A 19 -8.68 4.64 -5.95
CA GLU A 19 -8.61 5.54 -7.11
C GLU A 19 -9.39 6.81 -6.78
N CYS A 20 -8.72 7.96 -6.95
CA CYS A 20 -9.28 9.27 -6.65
C CYS A 20 -9.14 10.21 -7.86
N TYR A 21 -10.24 10.88 -8.21
CA TYR A 21 -10.23 12.00 -9.17
C TYR A 21 -10.89 13.24 -8.53
N ASN A 22 -12.22 13.28 -8.50
CA ASN A 22 -13.03 14.28 -7.78
C ASN A 22 -13.73 13.64 -6.57
N GLY A 23 -12.98 12.83 -5.81
CA GLY A 23 -13.50 11.88 -4.83
C GLY A 23 -13.11 10.45 -5.17
N ILE A 24 -13.56 9.51 -4.35
CA ILE A 24 -13.28 8.08 -4.52
C ILE A 24 -14.12 7.55 -5.69
N THR A 25 -13.45 7.10 -6.75
CA THR A 25 -14.11 6.53 -7.93
C THR A 25 -14.13 5.00 -7.88
N ARG A 26 -13.08 4.40 -7.31
CA ARG A 26 -12.93 2.95 -7.22
C ARG A 26 -12.08 2.55 -6.02
N THR A 27 -12.40 1.39 -5.44
CA THR A 27 -11.60 0.77 -4.39
C THR A 27 -11.26 -0.67 -4.74
N PHE A 28 -10.01 -1.07 -4.54
CA PHE A 28 -9.54 -2.44 -4.62
C PHE A 28 -8.95 -2.85 -3.28
N VAL A 29 -9.37 -4.00 -2.74
CA VAL A 29 -8.85 -4.53 -1.47
C VAL A 29 -8.48 -6.00 -1.67
N ARG A 30 -7.29 -6.38 -1.20
CA ARG A 30 -6.83 -7.76 -1.26
C ARG A 30 -6.12 -8.15 0.03
N VAL A 31 -6.53 -9.29 0.59
CA VAL A 31 -5.76 -9.98 1.62
C VAL A 31 -4.46 -10.50 1.02
N ILE A 32 -3.34 -10.19 1.64
CA ILE A 32 -2.02 -10.64 1.23
C ILE A 32 -1.44 -11.58 2.29
N PRO A 33 -1.06 -12.81 1.91
CA PRO A 33 -0.28 -13.65 2.81
C PRO A 33 1.14 -13.07 2.84
N ASN A 34 1.49 -12.38 3.94
CA ASN A 34 2.78 -11.73 4.19
C ASN A 34 3.00 -10.38 3.45
N ARG A 35 3.66 -9.41 4.11
CA ARG A 35 3.98 -8.06 3.59
C ARG A 35 5.19 -8.05 2.67
N GLU A 36 5.35 -9.08 1.86
CA GLU A 36 6.52 -9.18 0.96
C GLU A 36 6.49 -8.02 -0.07
N PRO A 37 7.54 -7.16 -0.10
CA PRO A 37 7.63 -6.01 -1.00
C PRO A 37 7.31 -6.34 -2.47
N ASN A 38 7.78 -7.49 -2.95
CA ASN A 38 7.60 -7.89 -4.35
C ASN A 38 6.11 -8.16 -4.67
N ILE A 39 5.37 -8.75 -3.75
CA ILE A 39 3.92 -9.01 -3.92
C ILE A 39 3.16 -7.68 -3.99
N LEU A 40 3.49 -6.74 -3.10
CA LEU A 40 2.90 -5.40 -3.10
C LEU A 40 3.18 -4.67 -4.41
N MET A 41 4.42 -4.70 -4.89
CA MET A 41 4.80 -4.09 -6.18
C MET A 41 4.02 -4.67 -7.35
N SER A 42 3.90 -6.01 -7.44
CA SER A 42 3.15 -6.65 -8.51
C SER A 42 1.66 -6.32 -8.48
N ILE A 43 1.06 -6.23 -7.28
CA ILE A 43 -0.35 -5.84 -7.15
C ILE A 43 -0.55 -4.39 -7.63
N ILE A 44 0.34 -3.47 -7.23
CA ILE A 44 0.27 -2.07 -7.65
C ILE A 44 0.40 -1.96 -9.18
N GLN A 45 1.40 -2.61 -9.78
CA GLN A 45 1.60 -2.58 -11.24
C GLN A 45 0.42 -3.13 -12.04
N PHE A 46 -0.29 -4.12 -11.49
CA PHE A 46 -1.45 -4.70 -12.15
C PHE A 46 -2.73 -3.88 -11.99
N GLN A 47 -2.90 -3.19 -10.86
CA GLN A 47 -4.12 -2.45 -10.53
C GLN A 47 -4.05 -0.95 -10.86
N VAL A 48 -2.86 -0.37 -10.97
CA VAL A 48 -2.64 1.07 -11.11
C VAL A 48 -2.01 1.39 -12.46
N ALA A 49 -2.57 2.37 -13.17
CA ALA A 49 -2.02 2.83 -14.44
C ALA A 49 -0.63 3.45 -14.25
N SER A 50 0.29 3.22 -15.18
CA SER A 50 1.69 3.64 -15.06
C SER A 50 1.89 5.16 -14.93
N SER A 51 0.92 5.98 -15.36
CA SER A 51 0.95 7.44 -15.27
C SER A 51 0.26 8.00 -14.02
N SER A 52 -0.22 7.16 -13.11
CA SER A 52 -0.87 7.60 -11.87
C SER A 52 0.14 8.17 -10.87
N ILE A 53 -0.33 9.13 -10.06
CA ILE A 53 0.38 9.58 -8.86
C ILE A 53 -0.02 8.64 -7.73
N ILE A 54 0.97 8.01 -7.10
CA ILE A 54 0.76 7.08 -5.98
C ILE A 54 1.18 7.76 -4.68
N TRP A 55 0.26 7.73 -3.73
CA TRP A 55 0.49 8.17 -2.35
C TRP A 55 0.53 6.95 -1.45
N THR A 56 1.61 6.76 -0.70
CA THR A 56 1.71 5.66 0.28
C THR A 56 2.04 6.20 1.67
N ASP A 57 1.79 5.38 2.68
CA ASP A 57 2.47 5.50 3.96
C ASP A 57 3.97 5.20 3.77
N GLU A 58 4.84 5.74 4.62
CA GLU A 58 6.32 5.71 4.49
C GLU A 58 6.95 4.31 4.65
N HIS A 59 6.48 3.31 3.91
CA HIS A 59 7.14 2.02 3.87
C HIS A 59 8.28 2.04 2.85
N ARG A 60 9.51 1.73 3.31
CA ARG A 60 10.73 1.75 2.48
C ARG A 60 10.64 0.92 1.20
N SER A 61 9.79 -0.11 1.14
CA SER A 61 9.58 -0.92 -0.07
C SER A 61 9.00 -0.13 -1.23
N TYR A 62 8.25 0.94 -0.96
CA TYR A 62 7.60 1.76 -1.99
C TYR A 62 8.56 2.71 -2.71
N ALA A 63 9.78 2.89 -2.19
CA ALA A 63 10.81 3.70 -2.86
C ALA A 63 11.12 3.21 -4.28
N LYS A 64 10.93 1.91 -4.58
CA LYS A 64 11.14 1.32 -5.91
C LYS A 64 10.05 1.66 -6.93
N LEU A 65 8.96 2.34 -6.52
CA LEU A 65 7.90 2.75 -7.44
C LEU A 65 8.38 3.80 -8.45
N SER A 66 9.29 4.68 -8.04
CA SER A 66 9.91 5.67 -8.94
C SER A 66 10.72 5.01 -10.06
N GLU A 67 11.46 3.94 -9.75
CA GLU A 67 12.19 3.12 -10.73
C GLU A 67 11.26 2.42 -11.73
N LYS A 68 9.97 2.27 -11.39
CA LYS A 68 8.94 1.68 -12.26
C LYS A 68 8.13 2.73 -13.04
N GLY A 69 8.52 4.01 -12.98
CA GLY A 69 7.89 5.10 -13.73
C GLY A 69 6.70 5.76 -13.05
N PHE A 70 6.38 5.38 -11.80
CA PHE A 70 5.31 6.02 -11.05
C PHE A 70 5.79 7.32 -10.39
N LEU A 71 4.93 8.34 -10.39
CA LEU A 71 5.13 9.52 -9.55
C LEU A 71 4.79 9.16 -8.11
N TYR A 72 5.80 9.17 -7.24
CA TYR A 72 5.71 8.73 -5.85
C TYR A 72 5.81 9.91 -4.88
N ASN A 73 4.86 10.01 -3.95
CA ASN A 73 4.94 10.87 -2.77
C ASN A 73 4.60 10.06 -1.52
N SER A 74 5.28 10.35 -0.41
CA SER A 74 4.92 9.78 0.90
C SER A 74 3.99 10.72 1.67
N VAL A 75 3.05 10.13 2.42
CA VAL A 75 2.27 10.84 3.42
C VAL A 75 2.89 10.59 4.79
N CYS A 76 3.45 11.62 5.41
CA CYS A 76 3.90 11.54 6.80
C CYS A 76 2.69 11.69 7.73
N HIS A 77 2.42 10.68 8.54
CA HIS A 77 1.54 10.83 9.69
C HIS A 77 2.34 11.55 10.80
N LYS A 78 1.83 12.69 11.28
CA LYS A 78 2.36 13.35 12.49
C LYS A 78 2.03 12.55 13.74
#